data_AF-A0A8T5VNT7-F1
#
_entry.id   AF-A0A8T5VNT7-F1
#
_cell.length_a   1.000
_cell.length_b   1.000
_cell.length_c   1.000
_cell.angle_alpha   90.00
_cell.angle_beta   90.00
_cell.angle_gamma   90.00
#
_symmetry.space_group_name_H-M   'P 1'
#
loop_
_entity.id
_entity.type
_entity.pdbx_description
1 polymer ?
#
loop_
_entity_poly.entity_id
_entity_poly.type
_entity_poly.pdbx_seq_one_letter_code
_entity_poly.pdbx_strand_id
1 'polypeptide(L)'
;MQGLPFLIAVQDFHSPGSMRLINSAMTEYVFGVRHTLREGGVHVEWIGEHVWGNVREPSGFFHFENAENVSAVIVNSQGTLPKFNRIGYLAGFGDRGVRMIRTGLRRGELDGGNPMPRPFRQVVHATGYSEAWVEGMVVLHNPRALRPLNPSLIPGAAHEFLQEDGRIISLLPPFHPHFSMTSITVPK
;
A
#
# COMPACT_ATOMS: atom_id res chain seq x y z
N MET A 1 21.97 16.87 3.62
CA MET A 1 20.59 16.51 3.22
C MET A 1 19.65 17.74 3.16
N GLN A 2 20.15 18.97 3.00
CA GLN A 2 19.26 20.13 2.94
C GLN A 2 18.45 20.13 1.63
N GLY A 3 17.16 20.44 1.74
CA GLY A 3 16.26 20.61 0.59
C GLY A 3 15.65 19.32 0.01
N LEU A 4 16.02 18.14 0.52
CA LEU A 4 15.45 16.87 0.06
C LEU A 4 14.16 16.51 0.83
N PRO A 5 13.20 15.83 0.18
CA PRO A 5 12.03 15.32 0.88
C PRO A 5 12.44 14.23 1.89
N PHE A 6 11.81 14.26 3.07
CA PHE A 6 12.01 13.25 4.12
C PHE A 6 10.79 12.35 4.21
N LEU A 7 11.00 11.03 4.14
CA LEU A 7 9.93 10.05 4.11
C LEU A 7 10.10 9.06 5.25
N ILE A 8 8.99 8.63 5.83
CA ILE A 8 8.96 7.56 6.84
C ILE A 8 8.42 6.30 6.18
N ALA A 9 9.21 5.23 6.18
CA ALA A 9 8.76 3.92 5.69
C ALA A 9 8.31 3.05 6.87
N VAL A 10 7.06 2.57 6.82
CA VAL A 10 6.44 1.77 7.87
C VAL A 10 6.04 0.41 7.31
N GLN A 11 6.37 -0.64 8.06
CA GLN A 11 6.11 -2.02 7.70
C GLN A 11 5.66 -2.78 8.94
N ASP A 12 4.60 -3.57 8.81
CA ASP A 12 4.04 -4.32 9.92
C ASP A 12 4.48 -5.79 9.87
N PHE A 13 5.20 -6.22 10.90
CA PHE A 13 5.58 -7.63 11.12
C PHE A 13 5.19 -8.13 12.52
N HIS A 14 4.25 -7.45 13.19
CA HIS A 14 3.94 -7.78 14.58
C HIS A 14 3.25 -9.15 14.73
N SER A 15 2.55 -9.63 13.70
CA SER A 15 1.89 -10.95 13.71
C SER A 15 1.69 -11.54 12.30
N PRO A 16 1.48 -12.86 12.17
CA PRO A 16 1.22 -13.49 10.88
C PRO A 16 0.02 -12.86 10.16
N GLY A 17 0.27 -12.29 8.98
CA GLY A 17 -0.78 -11.69 8.14
C GLY A 17 -1.17 -10.26 8.50
N SER A 18 -0.54 -9.64 9.50
CA SER A 18 -0.82 -8.25 9.92
C SER A 18 -0.69 -7.24 8.77
N MET A 19 0.27 -7.49 7.87
CA MET A 19 0.48 -6.73 6.64
C MET A 19 -0.75 -6.51 5.76
N ARG A 20 -1.80 -7.35 5.88
CA ARG A 20 -3.05 -7.17 5.11
C ARG A 20 -3.80 -5.90 5.49
N LEU A 21 -3.63 -5.42 6.73
CA LEU A 21 -4.38 -4.30 7.29
C LEU A 21 -3.57 -3.00 7.32
N ILE A 22 -2.25 -3.07 7.16
CA ILE A 22 -1.38 -1.91 7.36
C ILE A 22 -1.72 -0.72 6.46
N ASN A 23 -2.12 -0.97 5.20
CA ASN A 23 -2.48 0.12 4.31
C ASN A 23 -3.71 0.89 4.83
N SER A 24 -4.76 0.18 5.29
CA SER A 24 -5.96 0.82 5.85
C SER A 24 -5.64 1.55 7.16
N ALA A 25 -4.95 0.87 8.08
CA ALA A 25 -4.60 1.43 9.38
C ALA A 25 -3.73 2.69 9.25
N MET A 26 -2.71 2.65 8.37
CA MET A 26 -1.83 3.79 8.15
C MET A 26 -2.54 4.92 7.40
N THR A 27 -3.43 4.62 6.44
CA THR A 27 -4.23 5.67 5.77
C THR A 27 -5.08 6.42 6.80
N GLU A 28 -5.79 5.69 7.67
CA GLU A 28 -6.61 6.29 8.73
C GLU A 28 -5.75 7.10 9.71
N TYR A 29 -4.61 6.56 10.14
CA TYR A 29 -3.73 7.23 11.09
C TYR A 29 -3.06 8.48 10.50
N VAL A 30 -2.55 8.43 9.27
CA VAL A 30 -1.78 9.57 8.74
C VAL A 30 -2.67 10.71 8.26
N PHE A 31 -3.81 10.38 7.64
CA PHE A 31 -4.73 11.37 7.11
C PHE A 31 -5.81 11.76 8.12
N GLY A 32 -6.10 10.92 9.11
CA GLY A 32 -7.19 11.20 10.06
C GLY A 32 -8.58 11.02 9.45
N VAL A 33 -8.72 10.19 8.41
CA VAL A 33 -10.00 9.94 7.75
C VAL A 33 -10.24 8.45 7.55
N ARG A 34 -11.50 8.04 7.68
CA ARG A 34 -11.98 6.70 7.33
C ARG A 34 -13.01 6.79 6.22
N HIS A 35 -12.82 5.97 5.20
CA HIS A 35 -13.78 5.81 4.10
C HIS A 35 -14.62 4.56 4.32
N THR A 36 -15.95 4.71 4.23
CA THR A 36 -16.88 3.59 4.21
C THR A 36 -17.76 3.66 2.98
N LEU A 37 -17.98 2.52 2.32
CA LEU A 37 -18.97 2.43 1.24
C LEU A 37 -20.35 2.23 1.88
N ARG A 38 -21.29 3.13 1.57
CA ARG A 38 -22.71 3.06 1.98
C ARG A 38 -23.60 3.19 0.75
N GLU A 39 -24.90 2.94 0.91
CA GLU A 39 -25.87 3.28 -0.13
C GLU A 39 -25.76 4.79 -0.44
N GLY A 40 -25.44 5.13 -1.68
CA GLY A 40 -25.17 6.51 -2.11
C GLY A 40 -23.70 6.87 -2.32
N GLY A 41 -22.74 5.98 -2.03
CA GLY A 41 -21.33 6.13 -2.40
C GLY A 41 -20.35 6.11 -1.22
N VAL A 42 -19.22 6.80 -1.39
CA VAL A 42 -18.15 6.88 -0.37
C VAL A 42 -18.54 7.91 0.70
N HIS A 43 -18.63 7.45 1.94
CA HIS A 43 -18.79 8.28 3.12
C HIS A 43 -17.44 8.48 3.82
N VAL A 44 -17.14 9.72 4.19
CA VAL A 44 -15.90 10.14 4.85
C VAL A 44 -16.20 10.47 6.31
N GLU A 45 -15.47 9.85 7.22
CA GLU A 45 -15.49 10.14 8.65
C GLU A 45 -14.12 10.68 9.07
N TRP A 46 -14.09 11.81 9.77
CA TRP A 46 -12.86 12.34 10.38
C TRP A 46 -12.61 11.67 11.73
N ILE A 47 -11.41 11.13 11.92
CA ILE A 47 -10.99 10.46 13.14
C ILE A 47 -10.12 11.45 13.92
N GLY A 48 -10.54 11.79 15.14
CA GLY A 48 -9.73 12.59 16.07
C GLY A 48 -8.69 11.76 16.81
N GLU A 49 -9.08 10.57 17.28
CA GLU A 49 -8.24 9.69 18.11
C GLU A 49 -8.53 8.22 17.82
N HIS A 50 -7.50 7.38 17.95
CA HIS A 50 -7.59 5.93 18.00
C HIS A 50 -7.58 5.49 19.46
N VAL A 51 -8.54 4.63 19.84
CA VAL A 51 -8.72 4.19 21.24
C VAL A 51 -8.63 2.67 21.33
N TRP A 52 -7.77 2.16 22.21
CA TRP A 52 -7.67 0.74 22.55
C TRP A 52 -7.56 0.55 24.05
N GLY A 53 -8.64 0.07 24.68
CA GLY A 53 -8.75 0.03 26.14
C GLY A 53 -8.58 1.43 26.73
N ASN A 54 -7.54 1.63 27.53
CA ASN A 54 -7.20 2.93 28.13
C ASN A 54 -6.18 3.75 27.30
N VAL A 55 -5.65 3.20 26.20
CA VAL A 55 -4.70 3.88 25.32
C VAL A 55 -5.46 4.76 24.34
N ARG A 56 -5.04 6.00 24.19
CA ARG A 56 -5.62 7.01 23.31
C ARG A 56 -4.50 7.69 22.56
N GLU A 57 -4.52 7.58 21.24
CA GLU A 57 -3.53 8.20 20.37
C GLU A 57 -4.21 9.12 19.37
N PRO A 58 -3.75 10.36 19.19
CA PRO A 58 -4.32 11.25 18.18
C PRO A 58 -4.17 10.64 16.78
N SER A 59 -5.12 10.93 15.90
CA SER A 59 -5.08 10.58 14.49
C SER A 59 -4.75 11.80 13.64
N GLY A 60 -4.49 11.58 12.35
CA GLY A 60 -4.09 12.63 11.43
C GLY A 60 -2.66 13.07 11.67
N PHE A 61 -1.70 12.12 11.67
CA PHE A 61 -0.27 12.41 11.86
C PHE A 61 0.22 13.62 11.05
N PHE A 62 -0.23 13.78 9.81
CA PHE A 62 0.16 14.92 8.98
C PHE A 62 -0.33 16.27 9.49
N HIS A 63 -1.22 16.31 10.49
CA HIS A 63 -1.71 17.50 11.19
C HIS A 63 -0.94 17.82 12.49
N PHE A 64 -0.05 16.95 12.94
CA PHE A 64 0.73 17.17 14.16
C PHE A 64 1.70 18.35 14.01
N GLU A 65 2.17 18.85 15.14
CA GLU A 65 3.22 19.87 15.19
C GLU A 65 4.49 19.34 14.49
N ASN A 66 5.12 20.17 13.66
CA ASN A 66 6.32 19.86 12.89
C ASN A 66 6.16 18.74 11.83
N ALA A 67 4.95 18.23 11.60
CA ALA A 67 4.71 17.20 10.60
C ALA A 67 4.98 17.68 9.17
N GLU A 68 4.97 18.99 8.91
CA GLU A 68 5.38 19.61 7.64
C GLU A 68 6.83 19.27 7.22
N ASN A 69 7.66 18.80 8.16
CA ASN A 69 9.00 18.30 7.86
C ASN A 69 9.01 16.87 7.30
N VAL A 70 7.88 16.16 7.33
CA VAL A 70 7.70 14.85 6.71
C VAL A 70 6.94 15.01 5.40
N SER A 71 7.57 14.62 4.30
CA SER A 71 7.03 14.75 2.95
C SER A 71 5.95 13.71 2.64
N ALA A 72 6.16 12.47 3.10
CA ALA A 72 5.24 11.37 2.87
C ALA A 72 5.51 10.21 3.85
N VAL A 73 4.52 9.35 4.00
CA VAL A 73 4.64 8.04 4.66
C VAL A 73 4.52 6.95 3.60
N ILE A 74 5.47 6.01 3.58
CA ILE A 74 5.46 4.86 2.69
C ILE A 74 5.03 3.63 3.47
N VAL A 75 4.12 2.84 2.90
CA VAL A 75 3.73 1.53 3.41
C VAL A 75 3.75 0.49 2.30
N ASN A 76 4.03 -0.77 2.62
CA ASN A 76 4.01 -1.83 1.61
C ASN A 76 3.44 -3.14 2.17
N SER A 77 2.15 -3.39 1.95
CA SER A 77 1.50 -4.66 2.34
C SER A 77 2.06 -5.90 1.64
N GLN A 78 2.94 -5.76 0.64
CA GLN A 78 3.50 -6.85 -0.17
C GLN A 78 4.96 -7.20 0.12
N GLY A 79 5.64 -6.47 1.01
CA GLY A 79 7.02 -6.73 1.43
C GLY A 79 7.19 -8.02 2.26
N THR A 80 6.89 -9.17 1.64
CA THR A 80 6.79 -10.49 2.28
C THR A 80 7.84 -11.45 1.75
N LEU A 81 8.20 -12.47 2.54
CA LEU A 81 9.13 -13.52 2.10
C LEU A 81 8.67 -14.24 0.81
N PRO A 82 7.37 -14.57 0.60
CA PRO A 82 6.94 -15.12 -0.68
C PRO A 82 7.17 -14.17 -1.86
N LYS A 83 7.03 -12.84 -1.70
CA LYS A 83 7.38 -11.87 -2.76
C LYS A 83 8.87 -11.94 -3.08
N PHE A 84 9.72 -11.94 -2.05
CA PHE A 84 11.16 -12.10 -2.21
C PHE A 84 11.50 -13.38 -3.00
N ASN A 85 10.85 -14.51 -2.67
CA ASN A 85 11.04 -15.78 -3.38
C ASN A 85 10.60 -15.72 -4.85
N ARG A 86 9.47 -15.06 -5.16
CA ARG A 86 9.00 -14.89 -6.55
C ARG A 86 9.98 -14.04 -7.37
N ILE A 87 10.46 -12.93 -6.82
CA ILE A 87 11.44 -12.08 -7.50
C ILE A 87 12.79 -12.79 -7.64
N GLY A 88 13.23 -13.53 -6.61
CA GLY A 88 14.42 -14.36 -6.69
C GLY A 88 14.32 -15.43 -7.79
N TYR A 89 13.17 -16.09 -7.90
CA TYR A 89 12.90 -17.05 -8.97
C TYR A 89 13.01 -16.40 -10.35
N LEU A 90 12.40 -15.22 -10.55
CA LEU A 90 12.53 -14.44 -11.79
C LEU A 90 13.98 -14.06 -12.09
N ALA A 91 14.78 -13.78 -11.07
CA ALA A 91 16.16 -13.34 -11.20
C ALA A 91 17.20 -14.47 -11.39
N GLY A 92 16.78 -15.73 -11.49
CA GLY A 92 17.73 -16.84 -11.69
C GLY A 92 17.91 -17.76 -10.48
N PHE A 93 17.40 -17.40 -9.30
CA PHE A 93 17.62 -18.14 -8.05
C PHE A 93 16.59 -19.23 -7.78
N GLY A 94 16.98 -20.19 -6.94
CA GLY A 94 16.10 -21.28 -6.48
C GLY A 94 15.93 -22.42 -7.49
N ASP A 95 15.24 -23.46 -7.05
CA ASP A 95 14.97 -24.66 -7.85
C ASP A 95 13.86 -24.41 -8.90
N ARG A 96 14.09 -24.85 -10.14
CA ARG A 96 13.16 -24.73 -11.27
C ARG A 96 12.01 -25.74 -11.25
N GLY A 97 12.08 -26.73 -10.38
CA GLY A 97 10.97 -27.58 -10.00
C GLY A 97 9.91 -26.85 -9.17
N VAL A 98 10.28 -25.77 -8.46
CA VAL A 98 9.32 -25.01 -7.64
C VAL A 98 8.20 -24.42 -8.51
N ARG A 99 6.96 -24.57 -8.06
CA ARG A 99 5.78 -23.98 -8.68
C ARG A 99 5.19 -22.98 -7.70
N MET A 100 4.95 -21.77 -8.21
CA MET A 100 4.35 -20.69 -7.43
C MET A 100 3.13 -20.14 -8.15
N ILE A 101 2.03 -20.02 -7.40
CA ILE A 101 0.81 -19.36 -7.84
C ILE A 101 0.52 -18.23 -6.86
N ARG A 102 0.48 -17.01 -7.39
CA ARG A 102 0.13 -15.81 -6.65
C ARG A 102 -1.34 -15.48 -6.88
N THR A 103 -2.09 -15.28 -5.81
CA THR A 103 -3.50 -14.87 -5.86
C THR A 103 -3.77 -13.75 -4.87
N GLY A 104 -4.80 -12.94 -5.13
CA GLY A 104 -5.16 -11.86 -4.23
C GLY A 104 -6.25 -10.96 -4.79
N LEU A 105 -6.41 -9.81 -4.15
CA LEU A 105 -7.25 -8.72 -4.64
C LEU A 105 -6.35 -7.54 -5.06
N ARG A 106 -6.66 -6.93 -6.20
CA ARG A 106 -6.01 -5.72 -6.71
C ARG A 106 -6.99 -4.56 -6.79
N ARG A 107 -6.44 -3.35 -6.89
CA ARG A 107 -7.17 -2.13 -7.25
C ARG A 107 -7.93 -2.34 -8.55
N GLY A 108 -9.21 -1.95 -8.53
CA GLY A 108 -10.17 -2.13 -9.62
C GLY A 108 -10.51 -0.83 -10.35
N GLU A 109 -10.07 0.32 -9.85
CA GLU A 109 -10.48 1.65 -10.29
C GLU A 109 -10.13 1.91 -11.76
N LEU A 110 -9.04 1.33 -12.24
CA LEU A 110 -8.63 1.41 -13.65
C LEU A 110 -9.45 0.49 -14.57
N ASP A 111 -10.22 -0.46 -14.01
CA ASP A 111 -11.06 -1.41 -14.75
C ASP A 111 -12.47 -0.85 -14.93
N GLY A 112 -12.61 0.14 -15.82
CA GLY A 112 -13.91 0.72 -16.16
C GLY A 112 -14.55 1.54 -15.04
N GLY A 113 -13.75 2.11 -14.14
CA GLY A 113 -14.20 3.00 -13.08
C GLY A 113 -14.88 2.31 -11.89
N ASN A 114 -14.80 0.98 -11.78
CA ASN A 114 -15.38 0.26 -10.65
C ASN A 114 -14.44 0.34 -9.43
N PRO A 115 -14.86 0.93 -8.29
CA PRO A 115 -14.02 1.05 -7.11
C PRO A 115 -13.80 -0.28 -6.36
N MET A 116 -14.51 -1.35 -6.73
CA MET A 116 -14.42 -2.62 -6.04
C MET A 116 -13.12 -3.37 -6.38
N PRO A 117 -12.43 -3.93 -5.38
CA PRO A 117 -11.26 -4.77 -5.60
C PRO A 117 -11.56 -5.93 -6.55
N ARG A 118 -10.60 -6.24 -7.41
CA ARG A 118 -10.72 -7.32 -8.41
C ARG A 118 -9.84 -8.50 -8.03
N PRO A 119 -10.33 -9.74 -8.12
CA PRO A 119 -9.49 -10.91 -7.92
C PRO A 119 -8.46 -11.03 -9.04
N PHE A 120 -7.28 -11.54 -8.70
CA PHE A 120 -6.27 -11.92 -9.69
C PHE A 120 -5.64 -13.27 -9.34
N ARG A 121 -5.13 -13.93 -10.38
CA ARG A 121 -4.34 -15.16 -10.27
C ARG A 121 -3.20 -15.10 -11.29
N GLN A 122 -1.98 -15.26 -10.81
CA GLN A 122 -0.76 -15.24 -11.62
C GLN A 122 0.05 -16.50 -11.38
N VAL A 123 0.51 -17.11 -12.47
CA VAL A 123 1.43 -18.25 -12.44
C VAL A 123 2.83 -17.68 -12.63
N VAL A 124 3.68 -17.81 -11.62
CA VAL A 124 4.97 -17.09 -11.54
C VAL A 124 5.96 -17.51 -12.63
N HIS A 125 5.80 -18.73 -13.15
CA HIS A 125 6.65 -19.31 -14.19
C HIS A 125 6.00 -19.23 -15.59
N ALA A 126 4.85 -18.58 -15.74
CA ALA A 126 4.25 -18.38 -17.06
C ALA A 126 5.04 -17.31 -17.84
N THR A 127 5.12 -17.49 -19.15
CA THR A 127 5.68 -16.48 -20.06
C THR A 127 4.97 -15.14 -19.85
N GLY A 128 5.74 -14.07 -19.67
CA GLY A 128 5.22 -12.72 -19.45
C GLY A 128 4.90 -12.35 -18.00
N TYR A 129 5.05 -13.26 -17.03
CA TYR A 129 5.00 -12.87 -15.62
C TYR A 129 6.16 -11.93 -15.29
N SER A 130 5.84 -10.81 -14.66
CA SER A 130 6.80 -9.86 -14.10
C SER A 130 6.26 -9.32 -12.79
N GLU A 131 7.17 -8.94 -11.90
CA GLU A 131 6.84 -8.32 -10.62
C GLU A 131 8.00 -7.41 -10.21
N ALA A 132 7.69 -6.16 -9.85
CA ALA A 132 8.68 -5.20 -9.40
C ALA A 132 8.74 -5.10 -7.87
N TRP A 133 9.88 -4.70 -7.33
CA TRP A 133 10.05 -4.45 -5.89
C TRP A 133 9.03 -3.44 -5.34
N VAL A 134 8.75 -2.39 -6.12
CA VAL A 134 7.79 -1.33 -5.78
C VAL A 134 6.33 -1.80 -5.77
N GLU A 135 6.01 -2.92 -6.41
CA GLU A 135 4.62 -3.34 -6.56
C GLU A 135 3.92 -3.58 -5.21
N GLY A 136 2.78 -2.94 -4.98
CA GLY A 136 2.06 -2.97 -3.70
C GLY A 136 2.50 -1.90 -2.68
N MET A 137 3.49 -1.07 -3.03
CA MET A 137 3.87 0.10 -2.24
C MET A 137 2.84 1.22 -2.39
N VAL A 138 2.39 1.76 -1.26
CA VAL A 138 1.52 2.93 -1.19
C VAL A 138 2.31 4.08 -0.56
N VAL A 139 2.23 5.26 -1.18
CA VAL A 139 2.86 6.49 -0.71
C VAL A 139 1.77 7.48 -0.35
N LEU A 140 1.62 7.74 0.95
CA LEU A 140 0.66 8.68 1.51
C LEU A 140 1.35 10.05 1.59
N HIS A 141 0.96 10.99 0.72
CA HIS A 141 1.61 12.30 0.62
C HIS A 141 1.10 13.26 1.67
N ASN A 142 2.01 13.96 2.37
CA ASN A 142 1.63 14.99 3.32
C ASN A 142 1.20 16.27 2.57
N PRO A 143 -0.07 16.72 2.68
CA PRO A 143 -0.52 17.94 2.02
C PRO A 143 0.14 19.22 2.57
N ARG A 144 0.74 19.16 3.77
CA ARG A 144 1.39 20.28 4.45
C ARG A 144 2.92 20.24 4.34
N ALA A 145 3.50 19.34 3.55
CA ALA A 145 4.95 19.18 3.47
C ALA A 145 5.67 20.47 3.01
N LEU A 146 6.69 20.91 3.75
CA LEU A 146 7.61 21.98 3.32
C LEU A 146 8.38 21.60 2.06
N ARG A 147 8.65 20.30 1.88
CA ARG A 147 9.34 19.71 0.73
C ARG A 147 8.51 18.56 0.19
N PRO A 148 7.50 18.81 -0.65
CA PRO A 148 6.64 17.73 -1.16
C PRO A 148 7.44 16.72 -1.98
N LEU A 149 7.07 15.45 -1.88
CA LEU A 149 7.65 14.39 -2.69
C LEU A 149 7.10 14.47 -4.11
N ASN A 150 7.97 14.54 -5.12
CA ASN A 150 7.54 14.33 -6.50
C ASN A 150 7.21 12.84 -6.73
N PRO A 151 5.96 12.49 -7.11
CA PRO A 151 5.56 11.09 -7.34
C PRO A 151 6.43 10.37 -8.38
N SER A 152 7.00 11.09 -9.36
CA SER A 152 7.85 10.47 -10.39
C SER A 152 9.16 9.88 -9.84
N LEU A 153 9.56 10.19 -8.61
CA LEU A 153 10.75 9.63 -7.96
C LEU A 153 10.53 8.19 -7.48
N ILE A 154 9.29 7.72 -7.33
CA ILE A 154 8.97 6.34 -6.93
C ILE A 154 7.96 5.76 -7.94
N PRO A 155 8.37 5.57 -9.21
CA PRO A 155 7.46 5.09 -10.24
C PRO A 155 6.98 3.68 -9.90
N GLY A 156 5.70 3.40 -10.19
CA GLY A 156 5.09 2.10 -9.95
C GLY A 156 4.49 1.90 -8.55
N ALA A 157 4.66 2.85 -7.63
CA ALA A 157 3.88 2.90 -6.39
C ALA A 157 2.48 3.47 -6.64
N ALA A 158 1.53 3.15 -5.75
CA ALA A 158 0.28 3.90 -5.66
C ALA A 158 0.53 5.15 -4.80
N HIS A 159 0.25 6.33 -5.33
CA HIS A 159 0.38 7.57 -4.56
C HIS A 159 -1.01 8.08 -4.17
N GLU A 160 -1.19 8.41 -2.90
CA GLU A 160 -2.46 8.82 -2.32
C GLU A 160 -2.36 10.26 -1.80
N PHE A 161 -3.36 11.08 -2.12
CA PHE A 161 -3.41 12.50 -1.78
C PHE A 161 -4.74 12.84 -1.10
N LEU A 162 -4.67 13.25 0.16
CA LEU A 162 -5.84 13.75 0.89
C LEU A 162 -6.31 15.09 0.32
N GLN A 163 -7.61 15.22 0.07
CA GLN A 163 -8.28 16.45 -0.36
C GLN A 163 -8.94 17.16 0.83
N GLU A 164 -9.30 18.42 0.66
CA GLU A 164 -9.93 19.24 1.72
C GLU A 164 -11.26 18.67 2.22
N ASP A 165 -12.01 17.99 1.35
CA ASP A 165 -13.27 17.31 1.69
C ASP A 165 -13.08 15.93 2.36
N GLY A 166 -11.82 15.55 2.62
CA GLY A 166 -11.41 14.28 3.22
C GLY A 166 -11.46 13.09 2.24
N ARG A 167 -11.74 13.30 0.95
CA ARG A 167 -11.56 12.27 -0.08
C ARG A 167 -10.07 12.05 -0.35
N ILE A 168 -9.76 10.88 -0.89
CA ILE A 168 -8.40 10.55 -1.33
C ILE A 168 -8.41 10.39 -2.84
N ILE A 169 -7.48 11.08 -3.50
CA ILE A 169 -7.18 10.88 -4.92
C ILE A 169 -5.96 9.99 -5.04
N SER A 170 -6.05 8.97 -5.89
CA SER A 170 -4.97 8.02 -6.13
C SER A 170 -4.36 8.20 -7.51
N LEU A 171 -3.03 8.30 -7.58
CA LEU A 171 -2.26 8.03 -8.80
C LEU A 171 -1.82 6.56 -8.76
N LEU A 172 -2.43 5.74 -9.61
CA LEU A 172 -2.25 4.29 -9.58
C LEU A 172 -1.35 3.79 -10.72
N PRO A 173 -0.49 2.78 -10.45
CA PRO A 173 0.15 2.03 -11.52
C PRO A 173 -0.88 1.12 -12.21
N PRO A 174 -0.58 0.59 -13.41
CA PRO A 174 -1.51 -0.29 -14.15
C PRO A 174 -1.98 -1.52 -13.35
N PHE A 175 -1.14 -2.02 -12.44
CA PHE A 175 -1.46 -3.13 -11.55
C PHE A 175 -1.01 -2.79 -10.12
N HIS A 176 -1.94 -2.83 -9.17
CA HIS A 176 -1.63 -2.59 -7.76
C HIS A 176 -2.39 -3.58 -6.85
N PRO A 177 -1.72 -4.54 -6.22
CA PRO A 177 -2.35 -5.48 -5.28
C PRO A 177 -2.69 -4.81 -3.94
N HIS A 178 -3.89 -5.03 -3.41
CA HIS A 178 -4.20 -4.69 -2.01
C HIS A 178 -3.52 -5.69 -1.06
N PHE A 179 -3.68 -6.97 -1.36
CA PHE A 179 -2.99 -8.07 -0.71
C PHE A 179 -2.77 -9.20 -1.70
N SER A 180 -1.79 -10.06 -1.41
CA SER A 180 -1.63 -11.32 -2.12
C SER A 180 -1.14 -12.43 -1.20
N MET A 181 -1.42 -13.66 -1.62
CA MET A 181 -0.86 -14.88 -1.05
C MET A 181 -0.14 -15.63 -2.16
N THR A 182 0.79 -16.51 -1.78
CA THR A 182 1.46 -17.39 -2.74
C THR A 182 1.42 -18.79 -2.23
N SER A 183 0.85 -19.68 -3.03
CA SER A 183 1.03 -21.11 -2.86
C SER A 183 2.36 -21.50 -3.51
N ILE A 184 3.22 -22.16 -2.73
CA ILE A 184 4.53 -22.65 -3.17
C ILE A 184 4.50 -24.17 -3.05
N THR A 185 4.74 -24.88 -4.15
CA THR A 185 4.80 -26.34 -4.16
C THR A 185 6.04 -26.82 -4.88
N VAL A 186 6.52 -28.00 -4.49
CA VAL A 186 7.53 -28.77 -5.23
C VAL A 186 6.80 -30.01 -5.73
N PRO A 187 6.49 -30.11 -7.03
CA PRO A 187 5.92 -31.32 -7.60
C PRO A 187 6.89 -32.48 -7.33
N LYS A 188 6.34 -33.61 -6.87
CA LYS A 188 7.08 -34.87 -6.81
C LYS A 188 7.32 -35.41 -8.21
#